data_AF-A0A7X3ZDY7-F1
#
_entry.id   AF-A0A7X3ZDY7-F1
#
_cell.length_a   1.000
_cell.length_b   1.000
_cell.length_c   1.000
_cell.angle_alpha   90.00
_cell.angle_beta   90.00
_cell.angle_gamma   90.00
#
_symmetry.space_group_name_H-M   'P 1'
#
loop_
_entity.id
_entity.type
_entity.pdbx_description
1 polymer ?
#
loop_
_entity_poly.entity_id
_entity_poly.type
_entity_poly.pdbx_seq_one_letter_code
_entity_poly.pdbx_strand_id
1 'polypeptide(L)'
;VYGWYQWRQPTDQSSTLPISTWSLKKHIVVIAATGAIVVTSGYLLSENTEAALPYVDAFTTWYAVVTTYMVTKKILENWVYWFVIDSVSVYLYYSRGLYLTALLFIAYLVIIVFGYLKWKKEYDQANVQTGP
;
A
#
# COMPACT_ATOMS: atom_id res chain seq x y z
N VAL A 1 16.90 1.67 2.09
CA VAL A 1 18.11 1.36 1.27
C VAL A 1 17.75 0.95 -0.17
N TYR A 2 16.88 -0.05 -0.41
CA TYR A 2 16.52 -0.47 -1.77
C TYR A 2 15.82 0.62 -2.62
N GLY A 3 14.81 1.30 -2.06
CA GLY A 3 14.13 2.41 -2.76
C GLY A 3 15.08 3.58 -3.09
N TRP A 4 16.01 3.90 -2.19
CA TRP A 4 17.04 4.92 -2.43
C TRP A 4 17.98 4.54 -3.57
N TYR A 5 18.33 3.26 -3.70
CA TYR A 5 19.18 2.77 -4.80
C TYR A 5 18.48 2.85 -6.16
N GLN A 6 17.19 2.51 -6.22
CA GLN A 6 16.38 2.71 -7.44
C GLN A 6 16.22 4.19 -7.82
N TRP A 7 16.18 5.09 -6.83
CA TRP A 7 15.99 6.53 -7.05
C TRP A 7 17.29 7.29 -7.34
N ARG A 8 18.46 6.71 -7.08
CA ARG A 8 19.78 7.33 -7.28
C ARG A 8 20.42 7.05 -8.64
N GLN A 9 19.85 6.18 -9.45
CA GLN A 9 20.38 5.97 -10.80
C GLN A 9 20.13 7.24 -11.62
N PRO A 10 21.15 7.81 -12.30
CA PRO A 10 20.95 8.94 -13.19
C PRO A 10 20.02 8.49 -14.31
N THR A 11 18.76 8.85 -14.20
CA THR A 11 17.80 8.68 -15.28
C THR A 11 18.11 9.76 -16.30
N ASP A 12 18.77 9.39 -17.40
CA ASP A 12 18.66 10.15 -18.65
C ASP A 12 17.19 10.57 -18.80
N GLN A 13 16.96 11.83 -19.17
CA GLN A 13 15.69 12.58 -19.07
C GLN A 13 14.42 11.93 -19.70
N SER A 14 14.49 10.69 -20.16
CA SER A 14 13.47 9.93 -20.86
C SER A 14 13.02 8.61 -20.19
N SER A 15 13.62 8.15 -19.09
CA SER A 15 13.39 6.77 -18.59
C SER A 15 12.96 6.67 -17.12
N THR A 16 12.03 7.52 -16.66
CA THR A 16 11.34 7.24 -15.39
C THR A 16 10.53 5.94 -15.54
N LEU A 17 10.61 5.01 -14.58
CA LEU A 17 9.78 3.79 -14.60
C LEU A 17 8.32 4.16 -14.90
N PRO A 18 7.69 3.59 -15.94
CA PRO A 18 6.31 3.91 -16.28
C PRO A 18 5.39 3.38 -15.17
N ILE A 19 4.32 4.12 -14.91
CA ILE A 19 3.25 3.63 -14.03
C ILE A 19 2.65 2.40 -14.73
N SER A 20 2.45 1.33 -13.97
CA SER A 20 1.89 0.09 -14.48
C SER A 20 0.74 -0.38 -13.61
N THR A 21 -0.04 -1.32 -14.12
CA THR A 21 -1.19 -1.91 -13.41
C THR A 21 -0.95 -3.40 -13.25
N TRP A 22 -1.53 -3.99 -12.21
CA TRP A 22 -1.55 -5.44 -12.04
C TRP A 22 -2.87 -6.03 -12.51
N SER A 23 -2.83 -7.26 -13.04
CA SER A 23 -4.05 -7.98 -13.36
C SER A 23 -4.78 -8.42 -12.09
N LEU A 24 -6.11 -8.52 -12.16
CA LEU A 24 -6.94 -8.94 -11.04
C LEU A 24 -6.49 -10.28 -10.43
N LYS A 25 -6.05 -11.23 -11.26
CA LYS A 25 -5.51 -12.53 -10.81
C LYS A 25 -4.30 -12.34 -9.90
N LYS A 26 -3.40 -11.43 -10.24
CA LYS A 26 -2.21 -11.15 -9.43
C LYS A 26 -2.58 -10.53 -8.08
N HIS A 27 -3.57 -9.64 -8.05
CA HIS A 27 -4.10 -9.11 -6.78
C HIS A 27 -4.67 -10.22 -5.91
N ILE A 28 -5.50 -11.11 -6.46
CA ILE A 28 -6.06 -12.23 -5.71
C ILE A 28 -4.97 -13.12 -5.12
N VAL A 29 -3.96 -13.48 -5.92
CA VAL A 29 -2.84 -14.32 -5.45
C VAL A 29 -2.07 -13.63 -4.33
N VAL A 30 -1.75 -12.34 -4.47
CA VAL A 30 -1.00 -11.58 -3.46
C VAL A 30 -1.83 -11.43 -2.18
N ILE A 31 -3.11 -11.07 -2.28
CA ILE A 31 -4.03 -10.94 -1.14
C ILE A 31 -4.14 -12.28 -0.40
N ALA A 32 -4.31 -13.40 -1.11
CA ALA A 32 -4.40 -14.72 -0.51
C ALA A 32 -3.08 -15.12 0.18
N ALA A 33 -1.94 -14.94 -0.49
CA ALA A 33 -0.63 -15.25 0.07
C ALA A 33 -0.32 -14.41 1.31
N THR A 34 -0.54 -13.10 1.24
CA THR A 34 -0.36 -12.20 2.40
C THR A 34 -1.36 -12.50 3.50
N GLY A 35 -2.60 -12.85 3.16
CA GLY A 35 -3.61 -13.29 4.13
C GLY A 35 -3.17 -14.52 4.93
N ALA A 36 -2.56 -15.52 4.28
CA ALA A 36 -2.01 -16.69 4.97
C ALA A 36 -0.87 -16.31 5.94
N ILE A 37 -0.01 -15.38 5.54
CA ILE A 37 1.05 -14.84 6.42
C ILE A 37 0.45 -14.11 7.62
N VAL A 38 -0.57 -13.27 7.39
CA VAL A 38 -1.29 -12.55 8.46
C VAL A 38 -1.88 -13.51 9.48
N VAL A 39 -2.56 -14.57 9.03
CA VAL A 39 -3.13 -15.60 9.92
C VAL A 39 -2.04 -16.28 10.73
N THR A 40 -0.95 -16.68 10.07
CA THR A 40 0.18 -17.35 10.73
C THR A 40 0.84 -16.45 11.77
N SER A 41 1.16 -15.20 11.41
CA SER A 41 1.75 -14.25 12.35
C SER A 41 0.79 -13.82 13.45
N GLY A 42 -0.50 -13.68 13.15
CA GLY A 42 -1.53 -13.32 14.13
C GLY A 42 -1.71 -14.42 15.18
N TYR A 43 -1.67 -15.69 14.76
CA TYR A 43 -1.65 -16.82 15.67
C TYR A 43 -0.40 -16.81 16.57
N LEU A 44 0.78 -16.63 15.98
CA LEU A 44 2.03 -16.56 16.74
C LEU A 44 2.05 -15.40 17.74
N LEU A 45 1.57 -14.21 17.35
CA LEU A 45 1.46 -13.06 18.26
C LEU A 45 0.42 -13.31 19.36
N SER A 46 -0.69 -13.98 19.05
CA SER A 46 -1.72 -14.31 20.04
C SER A 46 -1.22 -15.27 21.11
N GLU A 47 -0.34 -16.22 20.77
CA GLU A 47 0.21 -17.15 21.75
C GLU A 47 1.38 -16.57 22.55
N ASN A 48 2.14 -15.63 21.97
CA ASN A 48 3.41 -15.17 22.55
C ASN A 48 3.37 -13.73 23.07
N THR A 49 2.26 -13.00 22.95
CA THR A 49 2.20 -11.57 23.31
C THR A 49 0.81 -11.17 23.81
N GLU A 50 0.75 -10.21 24.76
CA GLU A 50 -0.49 -9.54 25.19
C GLU A 50 -0.99 -8.52 24.15
N ALA A 51 -0.88 -8.84 22.86
CA ALA A 51 -1.33 -7.95 21.80
C ALA A 51 -2.87 -7.88 21.81
N ALA A 52 -3.41 -6.65 21.87
CA ALA A 52 -4.85 -6.44 22.02
C ALA A 52 -5.64 -6.89 20.78
N LEU A 53 -5.08 -6.76 19.57
CA LEU A 53 -5.69 -7.18 18.30
C LEU A 53 -4.63 -7.78 17.36
N PRO A 54 -4.07 -8.98 17.70
CA PRO A 54 -2.91 -9.56 17.02
C PRO A 54 -3.09 -9.70 15.50
N TYR A 55 -4.30 -10.07 15.07
CA TYR A 55 -4.64 -10.25 13.66
C TYR A 55 -4.75 -8.93 12.88
N VAL A 56 -5.24 -7.87 13.52
CA VAL A 56 -5.36 -6.54 12.87
C VAL A 56 -3.98 -5.88 12.77
N ASP A 57 -3.16 -6.05 13.80
CA ASP A 57 -1.76 -5.56 13.82
C ASP A 57 -0.92 -6.31 12.76
N ALA A 58 -1.09 -7.64 12.65
CA ALA A 58 -0.46 -8.43 11.59
C ALA A 58 -0.95 -8.02 10.19
N PHE A 59 -2.26 -7.78 10.02
CA PHE A 59 -2.84 -7.31 8.77
C PHE A 59 -2.20 -6.00 8.30
N THR A 60 -2.24 -4.97 9.14
CA THR A 60 -1.71 -3.64 8.80
C THR A 60 -0.22 -3.72 8.44
N THR A 61 0.55 -4.50 9.18
CA THR A 61 2.00 -4.68 8.94
C THR A 61 2.29 -5.33 7.58
N TRP A 62 1.74 -6.53 7.33
CA TRP A 62 2.09 -7.28 6.13
C TRP A 62 1.52 -6.66 4.86
N TYR A 63 0.32 -6.09 4.91
CA TYR A 63 -0.22 -5.35 3.79
C TYR A 63 0.54 -4.05 3.54
N ALA A 64 1.04 -3.35 4.57
CA ALA A 64 1.89 -2.17 4.37
C ALA A 64 3.22 -2.53 3.68
N VAL A 65 3.82 -3.68 4.00
CA VAL A 65 5.03 -4.18 3.32
C VAL A 65 4.77 -4.42 1.82
N VAL A 66 3.69 -5.14 1.50
CA VAL A 66 3.30 -5.40 0.10
C VAL A 66 3.01 -4.10 -0.63
N THR A 67 2.29 -3.19 0.01
CA THR A 67 1.94 -1.90 -0.61
C THR A 67 3.16 -1.04 -0.83
N THR A 68 4.11 -1.02 0.11
CA THR A 68 5.40 -0.35 -0.05
C THR A 68 6.17 -0.92 -1.25
N TYR A 69 6.15 -2.24 -1.43
CA TYR A 69 6.72 -2.86 -2.62
C TYR A 69 6.02 -2.39 -3.91
N MET A 70 4.69 -2.34 -3.92
CA MET A 70 3.90 -1.82 -5.06
C MET A 70 4.25 -0.37 -5.40
N VAL A 71 4.44 0.49 -4.39
CA VAL A 71 4.90 1.88 -4.56
C VAL A 71 6.26 1.93 -5.27
N THR A 72 7.24 1.13 -4.84
CA THR A 72 8.57 1.09 -5.48
C THR A 72 8.54 0.62 -6.93
N LYS A 73 7.54 -0.17 -7.29
CA LYS A 73 7.31 -0.66 -8.66
C LYS A 73 6.35 0.23 -9.47
N LYS A 74 5.92 1.38 -8.91
CA LYS A 74 4.94 2.29 -9.51
C LYS A 74 3.67 1.60 -10.00
N ILE A 75 3.14 0.68 -9.19
CA ILE A 75 1.88 0.00 -9.49
C ILE A 75 0.72 0.90 -9.08
N LEU A 76 -0.19 1.25 -9.99
CA LEU A 76 -1.26 2.21 -9.74
C LEU A 76 -2.18 1.78 -8.57
N GLU A 77 -2.47 0.48 -8.45
CA GLU A 77 -3.37 -0.04 -7.43
C GLU A 77 -2.81 0.06 -6.00
N ASN A 78 -1.53 0.44 -5.82
CA ASN A 78 -0.95 0.67 -4.49
C ASN A 78 -1.78 1.64 -3.65
N TRP A 79 -2.36 2.66 -4.29
CA TRP A 79 -3.18 3.67 -3.61
C TRP A 79 -4.46 3.05 -3.03
N VAL A 80 -5.06 2.05 -3.70
CA VAL A 80 -6.23 1.34 -3.19
C VAL A 80 -5.87 0.51 -1.96
N TYR A 81 -4.69 -0.11 -1.95
CA TYR A 81 -4.22 -0.86 -0.79
C TYR A 81 -3.99 0.07 0.40
N TRP A 82 -3.31 1.20 0.20
CA TRP A 82 -3.14 2.21 1.25
C TRP A 82 -4.48 2.73 1.77
N PHE A 83 -5.47 2.94 0.89
CA PHE A 83 -6.79 3.38 1.31
C PHE A 83 -7.44 2.39 2.29
N VAL A 84 -7.35 1.08 2.02
CA VAL A 84 -7.90 0.04 2.90
C VAL A 84 -7.13 -0.03 4.22
N ILE A 85 -5.80 -0.04 4.17
CA ILE A 85 -4.94 -0.11 5.37
C ILE A 85 -5.19 1.10 6.29
N ASP A 86 -5.23 2.31 5.71
CA ASP A 86 -5.41 3.53 6.47
C ASP A 86 -6.84 3.63 7.02
N SER A 87 -7.86 3.18 6.29
CA SER A 87 -9.23 3.12 6.79
C SER A 87 -9.36 2.19 8.00
N VAL A 88 -8.72 1.01 7.95
CA VAL A 88 -8.66 0.09 9.11
C VAL A 88 -7.91 0.75 10.27
N SER A 89 -6.82 1.46 9.99
CA SER A 89 -6.03 2.19 10.99
C SER A 89 -6.83 3.31 11.65
N VAL A 90 -7.64 4.08 10.90
CA VAL A 90 -8.54 5.11 11.46
C VAL A 90 -9.50 4.47 12.46
N TYR A 91 -10.18 3.37 12.09
CA TYR A 91 -11.10 2.67 12.98
C TYR A 91 -10.40 2.13 14.24
N LEU A 92 -9.22 1.53 14.07
CA LEU A 92 -8.41 1.00 15.16
C LEU A 92 -7.99 2.11 16.14
N TYR A 93 -7.45 3.21 15.65
CA TYR A 93 -6.97 4.29 16.52
C TYR A 93 -8.11 5.07 17.16
N TYR A 94 -9.23 5.24 16.45
CA TYR A 94 -10.43 5.85 17.00
C TYR A 94 -10.99 5.01 18.15
N SER A 95 -11.12 3.69 17.99
CA SER A 95 -11.60 2.78 19.04
C SER A 95 -10.67 2.71 20.26
N ARG A 96 -9.37 3.03 20.09
CA ARG A 96 -8.39 3.13 21.18
C ARG A 96 -8.33 4.52 21.84
N GLY A 97 -9.20 5.46 21.47
CA GLY A 97 -9.18 6.84 21.98
C GLY A 97 -8.00 7.68 21.50
N LEU A 98 -7.24 7.19 20.51
CA LEU A 98 -6.08 7.86 19.91
C LEU A 98 -6.54 8.77 18.77
N TYR A 99 -7.33 9.78 19.11
CA TYR A 99 -8.00 10.66 18.13
C TYR A 99 -7.02 11.43 17.24
N LEU A 100 -5.89 11.88 17.78
CA LEU A 100 -4.89 12.62 17.01
C LEU A 100 -4.28 11.73 15.91
N THR A 101 -3.97 10.48 16.24
CA THR A 101 -3.46 9.50 15.28
C THR A 101 -4.53 9.15 14.25
N ALA A 102 -5.78 8.93 14.68
CA ALA A 102 -6.88 8.70 13.74
C ALA A 102 -7.05 9.86 12.75
N LEU A 103 -6.94 11.11 13.22
CA LEU A 103 -6.99 12.31 12.36
C LEU A 103 -5.82 12.35 11.36
N LEU A 104 -4.61 11.96 11.78
CA LEU A 104 -3.46 11.85 10.88
C LEU A 104 -3.74 10.85 9.74
N PHE A 105 -4.28 9.67 10.06
CA PHE A 105 -4.64 8.68 9.04
C PHE A 105 -5.77 9.16 8.13
N ILE A 106 -6.73 9.94 8.63
CA ILE A 106 -7.74 10.61 7.78
C ILE A 106 -7.06 11.57 6.80
N ALA A 107 -6.06 12.33 7.23
CA ALA A 107 -5.28 13.18 6.32
C ALA A 107 -4.52 12.35 5.26
N TYR A 108 -4.01 11.17 5.62
CA TYR A 108 -3.40 10.26 4.64
C TYR A 108 -4.40 9.73 3.62
N LEU A 109 -5.63 9.41 4.01
CA LEU A 109 -6.69 9.05 3.05
C LEU A 109 -6.91 10.13 1.98
N VAL A 110 -6.84 11.41 2.36
CA VAL A 110 -6.93 12.52 1.40
C VAL A 110 -5.74 12.52 0.44
N ILE A 111 -4.51 12.33 0.95
CA ILE A 111 -3.30 12.23 0.13
C ILE A 111 -3.39 11.06 -0.85
N ILE A 112 -3.91 9.91 -0.40
CA ILE A 112 -4.09 8.72 -1.22
C ILE A 112 -4.99 9.00 -2.43
N VAL A 113 -6.10 9.71 -2.22
CA VAL A 113 -7.01 10.10 -3.32
C VAL A 113 -6.28 10.98 -4.34
N PHE A 114 -5.55 12.00 -3.90
CA PHE A 114 -4.79 12.87 -4.81
C PHE A 114 -3.67 12.11 -5.53
N GLY A 115 -2.96 11.22 -4.83
CA GLY A 115 -1.93 10.37 -5.38
C GLY A 115 -2.46 9.45 -6.48
N TYR A 116 -3.60 8.80 -6.22
CA TYR A 116 -4.27 7.95 -7.20
C TYR A 116 -4.69 8.73 -8.45
N LEU A 117 -5.35 9.88 -8.27
CA LEU A 117 -5.80 10.72 -9.40
C LEU A 117 -4.63 11.20 -10.25
N LYS A 118 -3.54 11.63 -9.61
CA LYS A 118 -2.31 12.06 -10.30
C LYS A 118 -1.70 10.92 -11.11
N TRP A 119 -1.49 9.77 -10.49
CA TRP A 119 -0.88 8.61 -11.15
C TRP A 119 -1.75 8.03 -12.24
N LYS A 120 -3.07 8.03 -12.05
CA LYS A 120 -4.02 7.60 -13.09
C LYS A 120 -3.93 8.51 -14.31
N LYS A 121 -3.89 9.83 -14.12
CA LYS A 121 -3.70 10.78 -15.21
C LYS A 121 -2.39 10.56 -15.96
N GLU A 122 -1.29 10.37 -15.24
CA GLU A 122 0.02 10.07 -15.84
C GLU A 122 0.02 8.74 -16.62
N TYR A 123 -0.63 7.70 -16.08
CA TYR A 123 -0.80 6.40 -16.73
C TYR A 123 -1.64 6.50 -18.02
N ASP A 124 -2.78 7.19 -17.97
CA ASP A 124 -3.66 7.37 -19.12
C ASP A 124 -2.94 8.16 -20.24
N GLN A 125 -2.19 9.20 -19.89
CA GLN A 125 -1.38 9.98 -20.85
C GLN A 125 -0.29 9.14 -21.52
N ALA A 126 0.39 8.29 -20.74
CA ALA A 126 1.42 7.40 -21.28
C ALA A 126 0.83 6.35 -22.24
N ASN A 127 -0.32 5.76 -21.90
CA ASN A 127 -0.99 4.78 -22.77
C ASN A 127 -1.48 5.38 -24.10
N VAL A 128 -1.95 6.63 -24.08
CA VAL A 128 -2.41 7.34 -25.29
C VAL A 128 -1.27 7.59 -26.28
N GLN A 129 -0.04 7.87 -25.80
CA GLN A 129 1.13 8.08 -26.66
C GLN A 129 1.69 6.80 -27.30
N THR A 130 1.27 5.62 -26.81
CA THR A 130 1.70 4.30 -27.30
C THR A 130 0.67 3.58 -28.18
N GLY A 131 -0.46 4.22 -28.52
CA GLY A 131 -1.47 3.68 -29.43
C GLY A 131 -1.11 3.91 -30.92
N PRO A 132 -1.55 3.03 -31.85
CA PRO A 132 -1.24 3.08 -33.28
C PRO A 132 -1.78 4.32 -34.01
#